data_AF-A0A7S1HZJ5-F1
#
_entry.id   AF-A0A7S1HZJ5-F1
#
_cell.length_a   1.000
_cell.length_b   1.000
_cell.length_c   1.000
_cell.angle_alpha   90.00
_cell.angle_beta   90.00
_cell.angle_gamma   90.00
#
_symmetry.space_group_name_H-M   'P 1'
#
loop_
_entity.id
_entity.type
_entity.pdbx_description
1 polymer ?
#
loop_
_entity_poly.entity_id
_entity_poly.type
_entity_poly.pdbx_seq_one_letter_code
_entity_poly.pdbx_strand_id
1 'polypeptide(L)'
;MKLALQHITNLKKGEEITIFETGMISSIYHDYREHWMDGQSTVLWAKFAEAFGGQVFSVNNNEKIVNAAGGRLQKQYKDHITLIHDDSVSALKKFKSKIDLLYLDSVDFDWLLNSPSEFDHQQSQFHALEEVKAGLFHLDPTSMVLFDDCAVPFGGRCSLAVEYLKGKGWKVVHDGYQIAMVQAKQSHNMLARQTIASMLMPLWIDEVHPMQLPWKVYFDLGKLKERKFYKNWYDREVSMKLVLQYVTFLGRGDDSIILETSMARSLQYGNDYGGRWIDGQSTLLWAKYVQHFGGHVVSIDKGDMTDEATLSRLTPYASYVTLMHGDSVDVLNRFQGKISLLYVDGNDFDWLEVSPVDFDPMPAQLTTLSQVKAAQPSLHTDSAVVFDACLIPYGGSCTLAVDYLKHQGWKVVHDA
;
A
#
# COMPACT_ATOMS: atom_id res chain seq x y z
N MET A 1 -5.24 -3.21 9.63
CA MET A 1 -4.34 -4.14 10.34
C MET A 1 -2.85 -3.95 10.03
N LYS A 2 -2.36 -4.10 8.78
CA LYS A 2 -0.92 -3.94 8.41
C LYS A 2 -0.29 -2.63 8.90
N LEU A 3 -1.01 -1.52 8.74
CA LEU A 3 -0.55 -0.19 9.18
C LEU A 3 -0.32 -0.14 10.70
N ALA A 4 -1.18 -0.80 11.48
CA ALA A 4 -1.00 -0.90 12.93
C ALA A 4 0.25 -1.69 13.28
N LEU A 5 0.48 -2.84 12.63
CA LEU A 5 1.68 -3.65 12.83
C LEU A 5 2.97 -2.87 12.52
N GLN A 6 3.01 -2.18 11.38
CA GLN A 6 4.15 -1.32 11.01
C GLN A 6 4.36 -0.17 11.99
N HIS A 7 3.28 0.44 12.47
CA HIS A 7 3.36 1.53 13.43
C HIS A 7 4.00 1.05 14.75
N ILE A 8 3.49 -0.05 15.31
CA ILE A 8 3.92 -0.56 16.61
C ILE A 8 5.37 -1.07 16.55
N THR A 9 5.72 -1.84 15.52
CA THR A 9 7.10 -2.34 15.32
C THR A 9 8.14 -1.22 15.20
N ASN A 10 7.79 -0.12 14.52
CA ASN A 10 8.70 1.01 14.34
C ASN A 10 8.91 1.83 15.62
N LEU A 11 7.91 1.90 16.50
CA LEU A 11 8.00 2.65 17.75
C LEU A 11 8.63 1.84 18.89
N LYS A 12 8.42 0.53 18.91
CA LYS A 12 8.71 -0.34 20.05
C LYS A 12 9.81 -1.36 19.75
N LYS A 13 10.81 -0.97 18.96
CA LYS A 13 11.89 -1.88 18.54
C LYS A 13 12.68 -2.40 19.76
N GLY A 14 12.43 -3.66 20.14
CA GLY A 14 13.06 -4.31 21.28
C GLY A 14 12.31 -4.14 22.61
N GLU A 15 11.11 -3.55 22.60
CA GLU A 15 10.20 -3.50 23.75
C GLU A 15 9.11 -4.55 23.62
N GLU A 16 8.58 -5.03 24.75
CA GLU A 16 7.42 -5.93 24.77
C GLU A 16 6.17 -5.17 24.33
N ILE A 17 5.44 -5.73 23.36
CA ILE A 17 4.26 -5.11 22.75
C ILE A 17 3.00 -5.70 23.40
N THR A 18 2.10 -4.85 23.89
CA THR A 18 0.78 -5.26 24.40
C THR A 18 -0.34 -4.87 23.44
N ILE A 19 -1.05 -5.86 22.91
CA ILE A 19 -2.25 -5.70 22.09
C ILE A 19 -3.47 -6.10 22.91
N PHE A 20 -4.50 -5.25 22.92
CA PHE A 20 -5.80 -5.58 23.46
C PHE A 20 -6.83 -5.54 22.34
N GLU A 21 -7.49 -6.67 22.09
CA GLU A 21 -8.51 -6.84 21.07
C GLU A 21 -9.88 -7.07 21.74
N THR A 22 -10.91 -6.39 21.24
CA THR A 22 -12.32 -6.69 21.55
C THR A 22 -12.95 -7.39 20.35
N GLY A 23 -13.62 -8.52 20.57
CA GLY A 23 -14.01 -9.42 19.48
C GLY A 23 -12.97 -10.52 19.28
N MET A 24 -13.41 -11.76 19.09
CA MET A 24 -12.50 -12.92 19.04
C MET A 24 -12.97 -13.86 17.94
N ILE A 25 -12.05 -14.62 17.35
CA ILE A 25 -12.35 -15.69 16.39
C ILE A 25 -13.55 -16.54 16.81
N SER A 26 -14.66 -16.39 16.08
CA SER A 26 -15.92 -17.10 16.34
C SER A 26 -16.01 -18.41 15.54
N SER A 27 -15.32 -18.46 14.40
CA SER A 27 -15.27 -19.60 13.49
C SER A 27 -13.99 -20.43 13.71
N ILE A 28 -14.09 -21.44 14.57
CA ILE A 28 -13.04 -22.47 14.70
C ILE A 28 -13.23 -23.65 13.74
N TYR A 29 -14.31 -23.67 12.96
CA TYR A 29 -14.71 -24.82 12.14
C TYR A 29 -14.02 -24.91 10.78
N HIS A 30 -13.33 -23.85 10.35
CA HIS A 30 -12.62 -23.83 9.07
C HIS A 30 -11.11 -23.75 9.31
N ASP A 31 -10.33 -24.45 8.48
CA ASP A 31 -8.90 -24.17 8.40
C ASP A 31 -8.77 -22.71 7.95
N TYR A 32 -8.18 -21.84 8.79
CA TYR A 32 -7.99 -20.42 8.47
C TYR A 32 -7.15 -20.23 7.20
N ARG A 33 -6.48 -21.30 6.74
CA ARG A 33 -5.75 -21.35 5.47
C ARG A 33 -6.66 -21.40 4.24
N GLU A 34 -7.93 -21.76 4.39
CA GLU A 34 -8.84 -21.98 3.25
C GLU A 34 -9.95 -20.93 3.16
N HIS A 35 -10.40 -20.35 4.28
CA HIS A 35 -11.45 -19.33 4.30
C HIS A 35 -11.20 -18.26 5.38
N TRP A 36 -11.07 -17.00 4.96
CA TRP A 36 -11.00 -15.85 5.88
C TRP A 36 -12.40 -15.53 6.40
N MET A 37 -12.61 -15.64 7.72
CA MET A 37 -13.90 -15.46 8.39
C MET A 37 -13.75 -14.62 9.68
N ASP A 38 -14.87 -14.37 10.35
CA ASP A 38 -14.99 -13.51 11.53
C ASP A 38 -13.98 -13.82 12.65
N GLY A 39 -13.32 -12.76 13.12
CA GLY A 39 -12.38 -12.77 14.24
C GLY A 39 -11.02 -13.42 13.97
N GLN A 40 -10.64 -13.66 12.71
CA GLN A 40 -9.27 -14.12 12.37
C GLN A 40 -8.17 -13.12 12.71
N SER A 41 -8.53 -11.87 13.02
CA SER A 41 -7.66 -10.87 13.63
C SER A 41 -6.90 -11.43 14.83
N THR A 42 -7.55 -12.21 15.70
CA THR A 42 -6.94 -12.81 16.88
C THR A 42 -5.71 -13.66 16.53
N VAL A 43 -5.78 -14.43 15.43
CA VAL A 43 -4.67 -15.28 14.97
C VAL A 43 -3.51 -14.44 14.47
N LEU A 44 -3.81 -13.38 13.73
CA LEU A 44 -2.79 -12.46 13.22
C LEU A 44 -2.07 -11.72 14.35
N TRP A 45 -2.82 -11.26 15.35
CA TRP A 45 -2.23 -10.64 16.54
C TRP A 45 -1.38 -11.63 17.31
N ALA A 46 -1.84 -12.86 17.53
CA ALA A 46 -1.08 -13.88 18.26
C ALA A 46 0.24 -14.23 17.55
N LYS A 47 0.19 -14.45 16.23
CA LYS A 47 1.37 -14.70 15.41
C LYS A 47 2.35 -13.53 15.43
N PHE A 48 1.82 -12.30 15.40
CA PHE A 48 2.65 -11.10 15.51
C PHE A 48 3.32 -11.00 16.89
N ALA A 49 2.58 -11.20 17.97
CA ALA A 49 3.12 -11.17 19.32
C ALA A 49 4.21 -12.23 19.53
N GLU A 50 4.02 -13.44 18.99
CA GLU A 50 5.05 -14.49 18.98
C GLU A 50 6.33 -14.05 18.24
N ALA A 51 6.18 -13.48 17.03
CA ALA A 51 7.32 -13.10 16.21
C ALA A 51 8.12 -11.90 16.74
N PHE A 52 7.48 -11.02 17.52
CA PHE A 52 8.07 -9.76 17.98
C PHE A 52 8.22 -9.66 19.50
N GLY A 53 7.90 -10.72 20.26
CA GLY A 53 8.06 -10.75 21.72
C GLY A 53 7.04 -9.88 22.45
N GLY A 54 5.75 -10.06 22.16
CA GLY A 54 4.65 -9.33 22.80
C GLY A 54 3.57 -10.24 23.42
N GLN A 55 2.46 -9.61 23.81
CA GLN A 55 1.28 -10.23 24.39
C GLN A 55 -0.01 -9.72 23.74
N VAL A 56 -0.93 -10.64 23.49
CA VAL A 56 -2.30 -10.33 23.03
C VAL A 56 -3.29 -10.68 24.12
N PHE A 57 -4.19 -9.75 24.43
CA PHE A 57 -5.36 -9.97 25.25
C PHE A 57 -6.58 -9.86 24.35
N SER A 58 -7.26 -10.98 24.09
CA SER A 58 -8.45 -11.02 23.25
C SER A 58 -9.67 -11.35 24.11
N VAL A 59 -10.70 -10.51 24.07
CA VAL A 59 -11.90 -10.64 24.92
C VAL A 59 -13.15 -10.98 24.10
N ASN A 60 -13.96 -11.89 24.64
CA ASN A 60 -15.28 -12.20 24.12
C ASN A 60 -16.25 -12.51 25.27
N ASN A 61 -17.51 -12.10 25.16
CA ASN A 61 -18.52 -12.33 26.19
C ASN A 61 -19.17 -13.73 26.09
N ASN A 62 -18.91 -14.47 25.01
CA ASN A 62 -19.43 -15.81 24.78
C ASN A 62 -18.41 -16.86 25.21
N GLU A 63 -18.69 -17.54 26.32
CA GLU A 63 -17.84 -18.59 26.87
C GLU A 63 -17.52 -19.70 25.86
N LYS A 64 -18.48 -20.05 24.98
CA LYS A 64 -18.27 -21.09 23.96
C LYS A 64 -17.21 -20.67 22.95
N ILE A 65 -17.20 -19.39 22.56
CA ILE A 65 -16.20 -18.83 21.63
C ILE A 65 -14.82 -18.85 22.31
N VAL A 66 -14.74 -18.41 23.58
CA VAL A 66 -13.48 -18.41 24.33
C VAL A 66 -12.91 -19.82 24.50
N ASN A 67 -13.75 -20.80 24.87
CA ASN A 67 -13.33 -22.19 25.02
C ASN A 67 -12.89 -22.81 23.69
N ALA A 68 -13.61 -22.51 22.61
CA ALA A 68 -13.28 -22.92 21.25
C ALA A 68 -11.91 -22.36 20.80
N ALA A 69 -11.71 -21.05 20.96
CA ALA A 69 -10.44 -20.39 20.63
C ALA A 69 -9.28 -20.92 21.50
N GLY A 70 -9.53 -21.17 22.79
CA GLY A 70 -8.55 -21.72 23.73
C GLY A 70 -7.98 -23.06 23.30
N GLY A 71 -8.83 -23.98 22.81
CA GLY A 71 -8.39 -25.29 22.34
C GLY A 71 -7.33 -25.26 21.23
N ARG A 72 -7.30 -24.19 20.41
CA ARG A 72 -6.38 -24.04 19.27
C ARG A 72 -5.29 -23.00 19.55
N LEU A 73 -5.68 -21.77 19.90
CA LEU A 73 -4.76 -20.65 20.03
C LEU A 73 -3.91 -20.70 21.29
N GLN A 74 -4.48 -21.06 22.43
CA GLN A 74 -3.66 -21.23 23.65
C GLN A 74 -2.74 -22.44 23.55
N LYS A 75 -2.99 -23.40 22.65
CA LYS A 75 -2.04 -24.48 22.40
C LYS A 75 -0.85 -24.01 21.55
N GLN A 76 -1.12 -23.19 20.55
CA GLN A 76 -0.11 -22.75 19.58
C GLN A 76 0.70 -21.55 20.08
N TYR A 77 0.05 -20.55 20.68
CA TYR A 77 0.64 -19.27 21.06
C TYR A 77 0.57 -19.02 22.57
N LYS A 78 0.63 -20.09 23.38
CA LYS A 78 0.34 -20.09 24.83
C LYS A 78 1.04 -18.98 25.63
N ASP A 79 2.25 -18.61 25.21
CA ASP A 79 3.10 -17.64 25.90
C ASP A 79 2.89 -16.21 25.40
N HIS A 80 2.01 -16.01 24.41
CA HIS A 80 1.78 -14.75 23.70
C HIS A 80 0.31 -14.35 23.58
N ILE A 81 -0.63 -15.18 24.05
CA ILE A 81 -2.07 -14.87 24.02
C ILE A 81 -2.77 -15.24 25.33
N THR A 82 -3.54 -14.29 25.84
CA THR A 82 -4.50 -14.46 26.93
C THR A 82 -5.90 -14.25 26.38
N LEU A 83 -6.76 -15.27 26.54
CA LEU A 83 -8.16 -15.20 26.15
C LEU A 83 -9.00 -14.88 27.39
N ILE A 84 -9.89 -13.90 27.27
CA ILE A 84 -10.70 -13.39 28.37
C ILE A 84 -12.17 -13.63 28.08
N HIS A 85 -12.84 -14.33 28.98
CA HIS A 85 -14.31 -14.41 29.00
C HIS A 85 -14.87 -13.31 29.90
N ASP A 86 -15.26 -12.18 29.30
CA ASP A 86 -15.87 -11.03 29.98
C ASP A 86 -16.56 -10.13 28.94
N ASP A 87 -17.34 -9.17 29.40
CA ASP A 87 -17.71 -8.01 28.60
C ASP A 87 -16.47 -7.15 28.31
N SER A 88 -16.33 -6.60 27.10
CA SER A 88 -15.10 -5.90 26.70
C SER A 88 -14.87 -4.61 27.49
N VAL A 89 -15.92 -3.85 27.80
CA VAL A 89 -15.84 -2.65 28.64
C VAL A 89 -15.44 -3.01 30.07
N SER A 90 -16.03 -4.09 30.61
CA SER A 90 -15.70 -4.66 31.92
C SER A 90 -14.23 -5.13 31.98
N ALA A 91 -13.76 -5.86 30.97
CA ALA A 91 -12.38 -6.34 30.87
C ALA A 91 -11.38 -5.19 30.80
N LEU A 92 -11.65 -4.18 29.95
CA LEU A 92 -10.80 -2.99 29.82
C LEU A 92 -10.70 -2.24 31.16
N LYS A 93 -11.81 -2.04 31.88
CA LYS A 93 -11.80 -1.40 33.22
C LYS A 93 -10.96 -2.15 34.26
N LYS A 94 -10.86 -3.48 34.15
CA LYS A 94 -10.08 -4.33 35.06
C LYS A 94 -8.63 -4.52 34.60
N PHE A 95 -8.31 -4.11 33.38
CA PHE A 95 -6.98 -4.28 32.81
C PHE A 95 -5.96 -3.47 33.62
N LYS A 96 -4.73 -3.98 33.73
CA LYS A 96 -3.71 -3.37 34.62
C LYS A 96 -2.47 -2.87 33.87
N SER A 97 -2.24 -3.38 32.67
CA SER A 97 -1.05 -3.07 31.88
C SER A 97 -1.30 -1.87 30.97
N LYS A 98 -0.23 -1.36 30.35
CA LYS A 98 -0.32 -0.44 29.24
C LYS A 98 -0.71 -1.19 27.96
N ILE A 99 -1.38 -0.51 27.06
CA ILE A 99 -1.83 -1.05 25.77
C ILE A 99 -1.13 -0.27 24.67
N ASP A 100 -0.31 -0.92 23.85
CA ASP A 100 0.31 -0.30 22.68
C ASP A 100 -0.66 -0.27 21.49
N LEU A 101 -1.54 -1.27 21.38
CA LEU A 101 -2.63 -1.29 20.40
C LEU A 101 -3.94 -1.72 21.02
N LEU A 102 -4.94 -0.84 20.95
CA LEU A 102 -6.33 -1.17 21.24
C LEU A 102 -7.08 -1.41 19.91
N TYR A 103 -7.42 -2.67 19.62
CA TYR A 103 -8.20 -3.08 18.45
C TYR A 103 -9.66 -3.31 18.85
N LEU A 104 -10.60 -2.59 18.24
CA LEU A 104 -12.02 -2.65 18.57
C LEU A 104 -12.84 -3.28 17.45
N ASP A 105 -13.42 -4.46 17.72
CA ASP A 105 -14.15 -5.31 16.76
C ASP A 105 -15.24 -6.16 17.47
N SER A 106 -16.02 -5.56 18.37
CA SER A 106 -16.94 -6.31 19.25
C SER A 106 -18.37 -6.45 18.73
N VAL A 107 -19.18 -5.39 18.80
CA VAL A 107 -20.64 -5.45 18.58
C VAL A 107 -20.98 -5.22 17.11
N ASP A 108 -21.46 -6.28 16.46
CA ASP A 108 -21.98 -6.23 15.10
C ASP A 108 -23.30 -5.45 14.99
N PHE A 109 -23.50 -4.83 13.83
CA PHE A 109 -24.84 -4.44 13.39
C PHE A 109 -25.06 -4.93 11.96
N ASP A 110 -26.21 -5.56 11.72
CA ASP A 110 -26.52 -6.14 10.43
C ASP A 110 -26.99 -5.05 9.46
N TRP A 111 -26.03 -4.49 8.72
CA TRP A 111 -26.27 -3.48 7.70
C TRP A 111 -26.78 -4.07 6.38
N LEU A 112 -26.82 -5.41 6.24
CA LEU A 112 -27.28 -6.13 5.04
C LEU A 112 -28.78 -6.47 5.10
N LEU A 113 -29.42 -6.36 6.25
CA LEU A 113 -30.89 -6.42 6.32
C LEU A 113 -31.48 -5.24 5.55
N ASN A 114 -32.56 -5.47 4.80
CA ASN A 114 -33.25 -4.43 4.01
C ASN A 114 -33.87 -3.29 4.86
N SER A 115 -33.69 -3.33 6.18
CA SER A 115 -34.10 -2.33 7.16
C SER A 115 -33.20 -2.41 8.40
N PRO A 116 -31.91 -1.99 8.34
CA PRO A 116 -31.14 -1.87 9.57
C PRO A 116 -31.82 -0.81 10.43
N SER A 117 -32.17 -1.15 11.67
CA SER A 117 -32.80 -0.17 12.54
C SER A 117 -31.75 0.87 12.95
N GLU A 118 -32.11 2.14 12.96
CA GLU A 118 -31.25 3.22 13.46
C GLU A 118 -30.76 2.93 14.90
N PHE A 119 -31.57 2.17 15.65
CA PHE A 119 -31.29 1.70 16.99
C PHE A 119 -30.09 0.74 17.08
N ASP A 120 -29.96 -0.23 16.16
CA ASP A 120 -28.88 -1.22 16.21
C ASP A 120 -27.51 -0.59 15.93
N HIS A 121 -27.47 0.34 14.98
CA HIS A 121 -26.27 1.11 14.66
C HIS A 121 -25.83 1.99 15.85
N GLN A 122 -26.78 2.67 16.51
CA GLN A 122 -26.48 3.49 17.68
C GLN A 122 -25.88 2.66 18.82
N GLN A 123 -26.39 1.46 19.08
CA GLN A 123 -25.84 0.58 20.13
C GLN A 123 -24.37 0.23 19.87
N SER A 124 -24.03 -0.18 18.64
CA SER A 124 -22.65 -0.49 18.28
C SER A 124 -21.73 0.72 18.47
N GLN A 125 -22.17 1.91 18.05
CA GLN A 125 -21.41 3.15 18.26
C GLN A 125 -21.23 3.53 19.74
N PHE A 126 -22.27 3.37 20.56
CA PHE A 126 -22.18 3.61 21.99
C PHE A 126 -21.24 2.60 22.66
N HIS A 127 -21.29 1.33 22.26
CA HIS A 127 -20.42 0.31 22.81
C HIS A 127 -18.94 0.59 22.50
N ALA A 128 -18.61 0.89 21.24
CA ALA A 128 -17.25 1.28 20.84
C ALA A 128 -16.76 2.53 21.60
N LEU A 129 -17.64 3.50 21.84
CA LEU A 129 -17.32 4.68 22.66
C LEU A 129 -17.00 4.31 24.11
N GLU A 130 -17.76 3.40 24.72
CA GLU A 130 -17.50 2.94 26.10
C GLU A 130 -16.23 2.09 26.20
N GLU A 131 -15.91 1.29 25.19
CA GLU A 131 -14.62 0.59 25.08
C GLU A 131 -13.46 1.58 25.03
N VAL A 132 -13.54 2.61 24.17
CA VAL A 132 -12.51 3.66 24.11
C VAL A 132 -12.36 4.36 25.46
N LYS A 133 -13.46 4.75 26.12
CA LYS A 133 -13.40 5.41 27.43
C LYS A 133 -12.77 4.53 28.49
N ALA A 134 -13.07 3.22 28.49
CA ALA A 134 -12.46 2.26 29.41
C ALA A 134 -10.96 2.06 29.11
N GLY A 135 -10.61 1.92 27.83
CA GLY A 135 -9.23 1.70 27.38
C GLY A 135 -8.31 2.90 27.52
N LEU A 136 -8.84 4.14 27.46
CA LEU A 136 -8.03 5.37 27.36
C LEU A 136 -6.98 5.53 28.47
N PHE A 137 -7.25 5.04 29.68
CA PHE A 137 -6.32 5.12 30.82
C PHE A 137 -5.10 4.17 30.68
N HIS A 138 -5.23 3.16 29.83
CA HIS A 138 -4.19 2.18 29.53
C HIS A 138 -3.34 2.58 28.33
N LEU A 139 -3.79 3.55 27.54
CA LEU A 139 -3.05 4.10 26.41
C LEU A 139 -2.00 5.10 26.90
N ASP A 140 -0.83 5.09 26.27
CA ASP A 140 0.22 6.08 26.44
C ASP A 140 0.36 6.92 25.16
N PRO A 141 1.26 7.91 25.12
CA PRO A 141 1.44 8.73 23.92
C PRO A 141 1.91 7.98 22.68
N THR A 142 2.36 6.73 22.82
CA THR A 142 2.80 5.83 21.76
C THR A 142 1.79 4.80 21.29
N SER A 143 0.65 4.74 21.96
CA SER A 143 -0.41 3.81 21.62
C SER A 143 -1.18 4.20 20.36
N MET A 144 -1.74 3.17 19.72
CA MET A 144 -2.70 3.28 18.63
C MET A 144 -4.06 2.72 19.05
N VAL A 145 -5.13 3.35 18.56
CA VAL A 145 -6.48 2.76 18.55
C VAL A 145 -6.83 2.43 17.11
N LEU A 146 -7.26 1.19 16.87
CA LEU A 146 -7.70 0.70 15.56
C LEU A 146 -9.13 0.21 15.69
N PHE A 147 -10.02 0.80 14.89
CA PHE A 147 -11.44 0.47 14.84
C PHE A 147 -11.74 -0.35 13.60
N ASP A 148 -12.53 -1.42 13.75
CA ASP A 148 -13.10 -2.16 12.63
C ASP A 148 -14.46 -1.59 12.20
N ASP A 149 -14.90 -1.94 10.98
CA ASP A 149 -16.24 -1.59 10.45
C ASP A 149 -16.62 -0.08 10.52
N CYS A 150 -15.69 0.77 10.10
CA CYS A 150 -15.85 2.22 10.08
C CYS A 150 -16.48 2.78 8.80
N ALA A 151 -16.14 2.22 7.64
CA ALA A 151 -16.63 2.71 6.33
C ALA A 151 -17.88 1.94 5.85
N VAL A 152 -18.88 1.83 6.71
CA VAL A 152 -20.20 1.24 6.41
C VAL A 152 -21.31 2.31 6.60
N PRO A 153 -22.57 2.08 6.18
CA PRO A 153 -23.64 3.07 6.32
C PRO A 153 -23.75 3.68 7.73
N PHE A 154 -24.21 4.94 7.80
CA PHE A 154 -24.37 5.73 9.02
C PHE A 154 -23.07 6.12 9.77
N GLY A 155 -21.91 5.94 9.13
CA GLY A 155 -20.60 6.26 9.70
C GLY A 155 -19.97 5.12 10.49
N GLY A 156 -20.53 3.91 10.35
CA GLY A 156 -20.02 2.68 10.94
C GLY A 156 -19.99 2.66 12.46
N ARG A 157 -19.34 1.64 13.01
CA ARG A 157 -19.30 1.38 14.46
C ARG A 157 -18.51 2.41 15.24
N CYS A 158 -17.64 3.14 14.56
CA CYS A 158 -16.61 3.92 15.23
C CYS A 158 -16.91 5.42 15.32
N SER A 159 -17.95 5.95 14.67
CA SER A 159 -18.18 7.40 14.54
C SER A 159 -18.11 8.15 15.89
N LEU A 160 -18.89 7.73 16.89
CA LEU A 160 -18.91 8.37 18.22
C LEU A 160 -17.56 8.28 18.93
N ALA A 161 -16.89 7.14 18.83
CA ALA A 161 -15.59 6.90 19.45
C ALA A 161 -14.48 7.73 18.80
N VAL A 162 -14.50 7.86 17.47
CA VAL A 162 -13.58 8.68 16.68
C VAL A 162 -13.77 10.16 17.00
N GLU A 163 -15.01 10.66 17.03
CA GLU A 163 -15.35 12.03 17.45
C GLU A 163 -14.82 12.32 18.87
N TYR A 164 -15.04 11.40 19.80
CA TYR A 164 -14.56 11.51 21.17
C TYR A 164 -13.02 11.61 21.23
N LEU A 165 -12.29 10.73 20.53
CA LEU A 165 -10.83 10.77 20.49
C LEU A 165 -10.28 12.03 19.81
N LYS A 166 -10.92 12.51 18.73
CA LYS A 166 -10.58 13.80 18.11
C LYS A 166 -10.68 14.95 19.13
N GLY A 167 -11.76 14.98 19.92
CA GLY A 167 -11.96 15.93 21.01
C GLY A 167 -10.90 15.85 22.13
N LYS A 168 -10.22 14.70 22.24
CA LYS A 168 -9.07 14.48 23.14
C LYS A 168 -7.70 14.73 22.49
N GLY A 169 -7.67 15.24 21.27
CA GLY A 169 -6.44 15.57 20.56
C GLY A 169 -5.77 14.39 19.84
N TRP A 170 -6.49 13.30 19.61
CA TRP A 170 -6.02 12.23 18.72
C TRP A 170 -6.20 12.63 17.26
N LYS A 171 -5.40 12.03 16.39
CA LYS A 171 -5.40 12.26 14.95
C LYS A 171 -5.74 10.97 14.23
N VAL A 172 -6.56 11.09 13.19
CA VAL A 172 -6.81 10.01 12.25
C VAL A 172 -5.57 9.84 11.40
N VAL A 173 -5.13 8.61 11.29
CA VAL A 173 -3.87 8.24 10.64
C VAL A 173 -4.06 7.18 9.55
N HIS A 174 -5.21 6.55 9.56
CA HIS A 174 -5.77 5.78 8.45
C HIS A 174 -7.29 5.95 8.49
N ASP A 175 -7.89 6.16 7.32
CA ASP A 175 -9.33 6.34 7.15
C ASP A 175 -9.79 5.47 5.97
N GLY A 176 -10.62 4.48 6.26
CA GLY A 176 -11.05 3.45 5.33
C GLY A 176 -12.01 2.50 6.03
N TYR A 177 -12.08 1.24 5.57
CA TYR A 177 -12.88 0.21 6.25
C TYR A 177 -12.54 0.13 7.75
N GLN A 178 -11.26 0.28 8.08
CA GLN A 178 -10.79 0.46 9.44
C GLN A 178 -10.31 1.90 9.63
N ILE A 179 -10.51 2.47 10.82
CA ILE A 179 -9.92 3.76 11.18
C ILE A 179 -8.81 3.52 12.20
N ALA A 180 -7.62 4.05 11.96
CA ALA A 180 -6.53 4.06 12.92
C ALA A 180 -6.33 5.48 13.46
N MET A 181 -6.11 5.60 14.77
CA MET A 181 -5.87 6.87 15.44
C MET A 181 -4.67 6.80 16.39
N VAL A 182 -3.94 7.92 16.49
CA VAL A 182 -2.78 8.09 17.41
C VAL A 182 -2.83 9.47 18.07
N GLN A 183 -2.09 9.70 19.15
CA GLN A 183 -2.05 11.02 19.79
C GLN A 183 -1.30 12.06 18.93
N ALA A 184 -1.77 13.32 18.91
CA ALA A 184 -1.19 14.40 18.08
C ALA A 184 0.30 14.68 18.31
N LYS A 185 0.86 14.38 19.50
CA LYS A 185 2.31 14.49 19.73
C LYS A 185 3.14 13.57 18.82
N GLN A 186 2.53 12.50 18.31
CA GLN A 186 3.15 11.59 17.34
C GLN A 186 2.80 11.91 15.88
N SER A 187 1.74 12.66 15.64
CA SER A 187 1.20 12.85 14.29
C SER A 187 2.17 13.57 13.36
N HIS A 188 3.09 14.39 13.89
CA HIS A 188 4.06 15.13 13.09
C HIS A 188 5.14 14.23 12.44
N ASN A 189 5.57 13.15 13.13
CA ASN A 189 6.49 12.16 12.56
C ASN A 189 5.77 11.07 11.77
N MET A 190 4.45 10.92 11.96
CA MET A 190 3.67 9.84 11.37
C MET A 190 2.92 10.25 10.11
N LEU A 191 2.34 11.46 10.03
CA LEU A 191 1.70 11.95 8.79
C LEU A 191 2.71 12.03 7.64
N ALA A 192 3.94 12.47 7.91
CA ALA A 192 5.05 12.40 6.95
C ALA A 192 5.37 10.95 6.50
N ARG A 193 5.09 9.96 7.36
CA ARG A 193 5.26 8.52 7.07
C ARG A 193 3.98 7.83 6.56
N GLN A 194 2.81 8.49 6.60
CA GLN A 194 1.50 7.88 6.35
C GLN A 194 0.83 8.31 5.09
N THR A 195 1.05 9.53 4.62
CA THR A 195 0.68 9.80 3.24
C THR A 195 1.43 8.87 2.29
N ILE A 196 2.59 8.35 2.72
CA ILE A 196 3.29 7.21 2.12
C ILE A 196 2.35 6.00 2.07
N ALA A 197 1.85 5.52 3.21
CA ALA A 197 1.14 4.25 3.35
C ALA A 197 -0.35 4.26 2.92
N SER A 198 -1.03 5.41 2.92
CA SER A 198 -2.46 5.50 2.60
C SER A 198 -2.75 5.62 1.10
N MET A 199 -1.79 6.04 0.29
CA MET A 199 -1.88 5.99 -1.17
C MET A 199 -1.62 4.57 -1.73
N LEU A 200 -1.35 3.62 -0.85
CA LEU A 200 -0.86 2.28 -1.14
C LEU A 200 -1.80 1.20 -0.58
N MET A 201 -2.70 0.63 -1.39
CA MET A 201 -3.04 -0.82 -1.45
C MET A 201 -4.37 -1.13 -2.19
N PRO A 202 -4.63 -2.39 -2.63
CA PRO A 202 -3.90 -3.65 -2.31
C PRO A 202 -3.62 -4.68 -3.44
N LEU A 203 -2.54 -5.49 -3.25
CA LEU A 203 -2.60 -6.96 -3.02
C LEU A 203 -1.27 -7.56 -2.48
N TRP A 204 -1.38 -8.73 -1.84
CA TRP A 204 -0.38 -9.50 -1.06
C TRP A 204 0.61 -10.34 -1.91
N ILE A 205 1.79 -10.68 -1.35
CA ILE A 205 2.54 -11.92 -1.65
C ILE A 205 3.05 -12.52 -0.32
N ASP A 206 2.92 -13.84 -0.24
CA ASP A 206 3.21 -14.75 0.86
C ASP A 206 4.70 -14.97 1.20
N GLU A 207 4.89 -15.49 2.41
CA GLU A 207 6.05 -16.18 3.00
C GLU A 207 7.29 -15.37 3.45
N VAL A 208 7.69 -15.68 4.70
CA VAL A 208 8.78 -15.09 5.48
C VAL A 208 9.95 -16.09 5.51
N HIS A 209 11.19 -15.67 5.18
CA HIS A 209 12.39 -15.80 6.05
C HIS A 209 13.67 -15.13 5.44
N PRO A 210 14.78 -14.92 6.20
CA PRO A 210 15.40 -13.60 6.39
C PRO A 210 16.79 -13.42 5.75
N MET A 211 17.20 -12.14 5.64
CA MET A 211 18.57 -11.60 5.50
C MET A 211 19.57 -12.32 4.59
N GLN A 212 19.90 -11.70 3.45
CA GLN A 212 21.26 -11.28 3.08
C GLN A 212 21.20 -10.29 1.90
N LEU A 213 21.69 -9.06 2.11
CA LEU A 213 21.89 -8.01 1.09
C LEU A 213 22.87 -8.53 0.03
N PRO A 214 22.64 -8.33 -1.30
CA PRO A 214 22.44 -7.03 -1.93
C PRO A 214 21.24 -6.98 -2.90
N TRP A 215 20.39 -5.95 -2.81
CA TRP A 215 19.16 -5.85 -3.61
C TRP A 215 19.34 -4.93 -4.83
N LYS A 216 18.81 -5.37 -5.99
CA LYS A 216 18.73 -4.67 -7.28
C LYS A 216 17.46 -5.14 -7.98
N VAL A 217 16.47 -4.25 -8.14
CA VAL A 217 15.05 -4.63 -8.30
C VAL A 217 14.47 -4.19 -9.65
N TYR A 218 13.78 -5.11 -10.31
CA TYR A 218 13.00 -4.89 -11.54
C TYR A 218 11.52 -5.13 -11.33
N PHE A 219 10.72 -4.40 -12.12
CA PHE A 219 9.31 -4.65 -12.32
C PHE A 219 9.06 -5.01 -13.79
N ASP A 220 8.55 -6.22 -14.00
CA ASP A 220 7.98 -6.73 -15.25
C ASP A 220 6.52 -7.11 -14.95
N LEU A 221 5.61 -6.89 -15.88
CA LEU A 221 4.18 -7.19 -15.68
C LEU A 221 3.91 -8.44 -16.54
N GLY A 222 3.57 -9.61 -15.98
CA GLY A 222 2.99 -10.71 -16.77
C GLY A 222 2.94 -12.17 -16.25
N LYS A 223 1.79 -12.63 -15.71
CA LYS A 223 0.97 -13.84 -16.04
C LYS A 223 -0.32 -13.97 -15.19
N LEU A 224 -1.47 -13.60 -15.77
CA LEU A 224 -2.79 -14.17 -15.43
C LEU A 224 -3.40 -14.93 -16.63
N LYS A 225 -3.62 -16.23 -16.44
CA LYS A 225 -4.32 -17.09 -17.40
C LYS A 225 -5.83 -16.82 -17.40
N GLU A 226 -6.36 -16.57 -18.59
CA GLU A 226 -7.74 -16.76 -19.02
C GLU A 226 -8.84 -16.36 -18.01
N ARG A 227 -9.11 -15.06 -17.88
CA ARG A 227 -10.47 -14.57 -17.60
C ARG A 227 -10.78 -13.34 -18.46
N LYS A 228 -12.02 -13.32 -18.95
CA LYS A 228 -12.61 -12.40 -19.92
C LYS A 228 -12.10 -10.94 -19.83
N PHE A 229 -11.82 -10.40 -21.02
CA PHE A 229 -11.19 -9.12 -21.44
C PHE A 229 -11.74 -7.79 -20.88
N TYR A 230 -12.18 -7.72 -19.62
CA TYR A 230 -12.58 -6.46 -18.99
C TYR A 230 -12.01 -6.36 -17.57
N LYS A 231 -10.72 -5.95 -17.40
CA LYS A 231 -10.18 -5.40 -16.11
C LYS A 231 -8.72 -4.88 -16.08
N ASN A 232 -8.06 -4.56 -17.19
CA ASN A 232 -6.60 -4.26 -17.22
C ASN A 232 -6.16 -2.91 -16.61
N TRP A 233 -7.08 -2.06 -16.14
CA TRP A 233 -6.77 -0.70 -15.65
C TRP A 233 -6.33 -0.65 -14.18
N TYR A 234 -6.84 -1.58 -13.36
CA TYR A 234 -6.52 -1.65 -11.94
C TYR A 234 -5.06 -2.08 -11.71
N ASP A 235 -4.44 -2.67 -12.73
CA ASP A 235 -3.09 -3.23 -12.65
C ASP A 235 -2.02 -2.13 -12.70
N ARG A 236 -2.04 -1.24 -13.71
CA ARG A 236 -1.00 -0.19 -13.89
C ARG A 236 -0.89 0.74 -12.68
N GLU A 237 -2.01 1.20 -12.12
CA GLU A 237 -1.97 2.05 -10.91
C GLU A 237 -1.40 1.28 -9.70
N VAL A 238 -1.73 -0.01 -9.55
CA VAL A 238 -1.18 -0.86 -8.49
C VAL A 238 0.31 -1.11 -8.70
N SER A 239 0.76 -1.41 -9.92
CA SER A 239 2.17 -1.59 -10.26
C SER A 239 2.97 -0.33 -9.95
N MET A 240 2.47 0.84 -10.36
CA MET A 240 3.12 2.12 -10.06
C MET A 240 3.18 2.38 -8.56
N LYS A 241 2.11 2.09 -7.81
CA LYS A 241 2.10 2.19 -6.34
C LYS A 241 3.14 1.25 -5.70
N LEU A 242 3.35 0.04 -6.23
CA LEU A 242 4.38 -0.89 -5.75
C LEU A 242 5.79 -0.36 -6.05
N VAL A 243 6.01 0.25 -7.22
CA VAL A 243 7.27 0.91 -7.57
C VAL A 243 7.55 2.07 -6.59
N LEU A 244 6.53 2.90 -6.32
CA LEU A 244 6.63 4.01 -5.38
C LEU A 244 6.90 3.55 -3.95
N GLN A 245 6.30 2.43 -3.51
CA GLN A 245 6.65 1.77 -2.24
C GLN A 245 8.14 1.45 -2.17
N TYR A 246 8.66 0.86 -3.24
CA TYR A 246 10.05 0.44 -3.29
C TYR A 246 11.00 1.65 -3.24
N VAL A 247 10.77 2.68 -4.07
CA VAL A 247 11.57 3.92 -4.05
C VAL A 247 11.55 4.57 -2.67
N THR A 248 10.38 4.60 -2.01
CA THR A 248 10.25 5.14 -0.66
C THR A 248 11.02 4.32 0.38
N PHE A 249 10.92 2.99 0.29
CA PHE A 249 11.58 2.07 1.21
C PHE A 249 13.10 2.22 1.19
N LEU A 250 13.68 2.56 0.03
CA LEU A 250 15.11 2.84 -0.09
C LEU A 250 15.56 4.10 0.67
N GLY A 251 14.65 4.88 1.24
CA GLY A 251 14.96 5.97 2.17
C GLY A 251 15.61 7.19 1.51
N ARG A 252 15.41 7.36 0.20
CA ARG A 252 16.09 8.38 -0.61
C ARG A 252 15.26 9.64 -0.84
N GLY A 253 14.19 9.84 -0.07
CA GLY A 253 13.11 10.82 -0.30
C GLY A 253 13.58 12.09 -1.00
N ASP A 254 14.41 12.90 -0.33
CA ASP A 254 14.77 14.23 -0.84
C ASP A 254 15.74 14.25 -2.03
N ASP A 255 16.56 13.19 -2.22
CA ASP A 255 17.58 13.10 -3.27
C ASP A 255 17.16 12.16 -4.43
N SER A 256 15.92 11.68 -4.42
CA SER A 256 15.47 10.70 -5.41
C SER A 256 15.21 11.33 -6.76
N ILE A 257 15.92 10.87 -7.79
CA ILE A 257 15.59 11.19 -9.17
C ILE A 257 14.78 10.04 -9.78
N ILE A 258 13.54 10.33 -10.15
CA ILE A 258 12.72 9.49 -11.01
C ILE A 258 12.92 9.99 -12.44
N LEU A 259 13.42 9.15 -13.33
CA LEU A 259 13.62 9.49 -14.73
C LEU A 259 12.71 8.62 -15.59
N GLU A 260 11.89 9.23 -16.44
CA GLU A 260 11.03 8.54 -17.40
C GLU A 260 11.37 8.90 -18.85
N THR A 261 11.20 7.94 -19.77
CA THR A 261 11.52 8.09 -21.20
C THR A 261 10.34 8.46 -22.09
N SER A 262 9.21 8.85 -21.50
CA SER A 262 8.05 9.45 -22.16
C SER A 262 7.44 10.53 -21.26
N MET A 263 6.54 11.35 -21.83
CA MET A 263 5.86 12.42 -21.10
C MET A 263 4.35 12.37 -21.32
N ALA A 264 3.62 12.95 -20.36
CA ALA A 264 2.26 13.48 -20.55
C ALA A 264 2.11 14.29 -21.84
N ARG A 265 1.51 13.68 -22.88
CA ARG A 265 1.03 14.41 -24.05
C ARG A 265 -0.43 14.75 -23.84
N SER A 266 -0.84 15.99 -24.10
CA SER A 266 -2.26 16.28 -24.01
C SER A 266 -3.00 15.66 -25.16
N LEU A 267 -4.20 15.22 -24.82
CA LEU A 267 -5.19 14.80 -25.78
C LEU A 267 -5.54 15.96 -26.71
N GLN A 268 -5.10 15.89 -27.96
CA GLN A 268 -5.92 16.42 -29.06
C GLN A 268 -7.27 15.66 -29.16
N TYR A 269 -7.44 14.54 -28.47
CA TYR A 269 -8.67 13.76 -28.42
C TYR A 269 -9.51 14.14 -27.20
N GLY A 270 -10.40 15.13 -27.37
CA GLY A 270 -11.15 15.85 -26.33
C GLY A 270 -11.74 15.07 -25.14
N ASN A 271 -12.36 15.82 -24.23
CA ASN A 271 -12.89 15.44 -22.90
C ASN A 271 -13.82 14.18 -22.80
N ASP A 272 -13.96 13.35 -23.82
CA ASP A 272 -14.97 12.29 -23.95
C ASP A 272 -14.58 10.92 -23.37
N TYR A 273 -13.35 10.73 -22.88
CA TYR A 273 -12.94 9.44 -22.30
C TYR A 273 -13.17 9.30 -20.79
N GLY A 274 -14.19 9.95 -20.21
CA GLY A 274 -14.82 9.54 -18.94
C GLY A 274 -13.91 9.16 -17.77
N GLY A 275 -12.76 9.81 -17.58
CA GLY A 275 -11.80 9.50 -16.51
C GLY A 275 -10.84 8.34 -16.77
N ARG A 276 -10.64 7.91 -18.03
CA ARG A 276 -9.64 6.89 -18.38
C ARG A 276 -8.21 7.43 -18.31
N TRP A 277 -7.29 6.60 -17.83
CA TRP A 277 -5.85 6.82 -18.00
C TRP A 277 -5.53 6.82 -19.50
N ILE A 278 -4.83 7.86 -19.93
CA ILE A 278 -4.38 8.09 -21.30
C ILE A 278 -2.85 8.15 -21.28
N ASP A 279 -2.23 8.01 -22.44
CA ASP A 279 -0.78 7.98 -22.59
C ASP A 279 -0.12 9.20 -21.92
N GLY A 280 0.99 8.94 -21.22
CA GLY A 280 1.78 9.96 -20.52
C GLY A 280 1.27 10.42 -19.15
N GLN A 281 0.24 9.81 -18.55
CA GLN A 281 -0.15 10.17 -17.17
C GLN A 281 0.87 9.77 -16.08
N SER A 282 1.89 8.97 -16.41
CA SER A 282 2.97 8.59 -15.49
C SER A 282 3.67 9.83 -14.92
N THR A 283 3.99 10.84 -15.74
CA THR A 283 4.64 12.09 -15.29
C THR A 283 3.89 12.73 -14.13
N LEU A 284 2.56 12.83 -14.24
CA LEU A 284 1.72 13.45 -13.22
C LEU A 284 1.68 12.62 -11.93
N LEU A 285 1.70 11.29 -12.06
CA LEU A 285 1.76 10.39 -10.91
C LEU A 285 3.10 10.53 -10.18
N TRP A 286 4.21 10.51 -10.92
CA TRP A 286 5.54 10.72 -10.37
C TRP A 286 5.67 12.10 -9.72
N ALA A 287 5.15 13.15 -10.38
CA ALA A 287 5.17 14.52 -9.88
C ALA A 287 4.41 14.66 -8.55
N LYS A 288 3.22 14.06 -8.45
CA LYS A 288 2.46 13.99 -7.19
C LYS A 288 3.22 13.25 -6.11
N TYR A 289 3.89 12.16 -6.47
CA TYR A 289 4.71 11.40 -5.54
C TYR A 289 5.87 12.24 -5.01
N VAL A 290 6.73 12.81 -5.87
CA VAL A 290 7.91 13.58 -5.40
C VAL A 290 7.53 14.87 -4.69
N GLN A 291 6.39 15.50 -5.04
CA GLN A 291 5.85 16.62 -4.27
C GLN A 291 5.59 16.23 -2.82
N HIS A 292 5.14 15.00 -2.60
CA HIS A 292 4.80 14.51 -1.26
C HIS A 292 6.02 13.96 -0.51
N PHE A 293 6.91 13.23 -1.19
CA PHE A 293 7.98 12.46 -0.55
C PHE A 293 9.38 13.03 -0.71
N GLY A 294 9.50 14.17 -1.39
CA GLY A 294 10.77 14.71 -1.81
C GLY A 294 11.26 14.07 -3.11
N GLY A 295 12.32 14.65 -3.67
CA GLY A 295 12.94 14.20 -4.90
C GLY A 295 12.49 15.01 -6.11
N HIS A 296 12.78 14.46 -7.29
CA HIS A 296 12.63 15.17 -8.56
C HIS A 296 12.29 14.20 -9.69
N VAL A 297 11.43 14.63 -10.60
CA VAL A 297 11.08 13.90 -11.81
C VAL A 297 11.80 14.53 -12.99
N VAL A 298 12.43 13.71 -13.81
CA VAL A 298 12.97 14.08 -15.12
C VAL A 298 12.17 13.33 -16.17
N SER A 299 11.37 14.04 -16.94
CA SER A 299 10.53 13.47 -17.99
C SER A 299 11.11 13.84 -19.36
N ILE A 300 11.28 12.85 -20.22
CA ILE A 300 11.90 13.02 -21.53
C ILE A 300 10.87 12.75 -22.62
N ASP A 301 10.75 13.66 -23.60
CA ASP A 301 9.94 13.42 -24.79
C ASP A 301 10.61 14.00 -26.04
N LYS A 302 10.39 13.32 -27.17
CA LYS A 302 10.83 13.75 -28.51
C LYS A 302 9.80 14.66 -29.20
N GLY A 303 8.54 14.60 -28.76
CA GLY A 303 7.46 15.44 -29.22
C GLY A 303 7.53 16.85 -28.65
N ASP A 304 6.71 17.74 -29.20
CA ASP A 304 6.64 19.12 -28.72
C ASP A 304 6.07 19.16 -27.29
N MET A 305 6.96 19.36 -26.32
CA MET A 305 6.62 19.42 -24.89
C MET A 305 5.94 20.74 -24.49
N THR A 306 5.69 21.64 -25.45
CA THR A 306 5.12 22.97 -25.18
C THR A 306 3.61 23.01 -25.22
N ASP A 307 2.93 21.85 -25.35
CA ASP A 307 1.47 21.84 -25.30
C ASP A 307 0.96 22.45 -23.98
N GLU A 308 0.13 23.47 -24.13
CA GLU A 308 -0.35 24.32 -23.05
C GLU A 308 -1.14 23.51 -22.01
N ALA A 309 -1.88 22.48 -22.43
CA ALA A 309 -2.66 21.66 -21.51
C ALA A 309 -1.77 20.75 -20.65
N THR A 310 -0.71 20.19 -21.22
CA THR A 310 0.30 19.45 -20.45
C THR A 310 1.02 20.36 -19.45
N LEU A 311 1.50 21.53 -19.89
CA LEU A 311 2.17 22.49 -19.02
C LEU A 311 1.24 23.00 -17.90
N SER A 312 -0.02 23.27 -18.22
CA SER A 312 -1.05 23.66 -17.23
C SER A 312 -1.26 22.59 -16.16
N ARG A 313 -1.30 21.30 -16.54
CA ARG A 313 -1.44 20.18 -15.58
C ARG A 313 -0.21 19.98 -14.70
N LEU A 314 0.98 20.25 -15.23
CA LEU A 314 2.23 20.13 -14.48
C LEU A 314 2.60 21.40 -13.71
N THR A 315 1.93 22.53 -13.97
CA THR A 315 2.17 23.81 -13.29
C THR A 315 2.20 23.70 -11.77
N PRO A 316 1.28 22.97 -11.10
CA PRO A 316 1.33 22.79 -9.64
C PRO A 316 2.58 22.03 -9.13
N TYR A 317 3.32 21.38 -10.02
CA TYR A 317 4.46 20.53 -9.73
C TYR A 317 5.77 21.04 -10.37
N ALA A 318 5.78 22.24 -10.95
CA ALA A 318 6.90 22.74 -11.75
C ALA A 318 8.25 22.79 -10.99
N SER A 319 8.23 22.90 -9.66
CA SER A 319 9.44 22.84 -8.83
C SER A 319 10.02 21.42 -8.66
N TYR A 320 9.26 20.39 -9.00
CA TYR A 320 9.62 18.98 -8.81
C TYR A 320 9.78 18.22 -10.13
N VAL A 321 9.57 18.88 -11.27
CA VAL A 321 9.57 18.25 -12.60
C VAL A 321 10.47 19.03 -13.53
N THR A 322 11.43 18.34 -14.15
CA THR A 322 12.20 18.85 -15.29
C THR A 322 11.79 18.11 -16.54
N LEU A 323 11.42 18.89 -17.57
CA LEU A 323 11.08 18.37 -18.89
C LEU A 323 12.31 18.50 -19.80
N MET A 324 12.69 17.41 -20.46
CA MET A 324 13.83 17.38 -21.38
C MET A 324 13.36 16.98 -22.77
N HIS A 325 13.63 17.86 -23.74
CA HIS A 325 13.26 17.61 -25.13
C HIS A 325 14.38 16.87 -25.86
N GLY A 326 14.04 15.78 -26.54
CA GLY A 326 14.93 15.09 -27.45
C GLY A 326 14.74 13.59 -27.50
N ASP A 327 15.59 12.92 -28.27
CA ASP A 327 15.66 11.46 -28.26
C ASP A 327 16.08 10.97 -26.87
N SER A 328 15.28 10.06 -26.29
CA SER A 328 15.51 9.54 -24.94
C SER A 328 16.89 8.92 -24.74
N VAL A 329 17.46 8.26 -25.76
CA VAL A 329 18.80 7.67 -25.69
C VAL A 329 19.86 8.77 -25.61
N ASP A 330 19.73 9.82 -26.42
CA ASP A 330 20.66 10.96 -26.43
C ASP A 330 20.60 11.78 -25.14
N VAL A 331 19.40 11.94 -24.58
CA VAL A 331 19.21 12.64 -23.30
C VAL A 331 19.81 11.81 -22.16
N LEU A 332 19.54 10.50 -22.10
CA LEU A 332 20.09 9.60 -21.09
C LEU A 332 21.61 9.54 -21.12
N ASN A 333 22.23 9.48 -22.30
CA ASN A 333 23.69 9.48 -22.45
C ASN A 333 24.36 10.76 -21.92
N ARG A 334 23.64 11.88 -21.89
CA ARG A 334 24.14 13.18 -21.41
C ARG A 334 23.65 13.51 -20.00
N PHE A 335 22.78 12.69 -19.42
CA PHE A 335 22.17 12.94 -18.13
C PHE A 335 23.24 12.92 -17.02
N GLN A 336 23.39 14.04 -16.32
CA GLN A 336 24.28 14.17 -15.18
C GLN A 336 23.49 14.07 -13.89
N GLY A 337 23.57 12.93 -13.23
CA GLY A 337 22.86 12.67 -11.99
C GLY A 337 22.86 11.20 -11.66
N LYS A 338 22.20 10.85 -10.56
CA LYS A 338 22.00 9.46 -10.20
C LYS A 338 20.51 9.14 -10.10
N ILE A 339 20.10 8.16 -10.89
CA ILE A 339 18.70 7.80 -11.10
C ILE A 339 18.31 6.77 -10.04
N SER A 340 17.34 7.09 -9.19
CA SER A 340 16.78 6.15 -8.21
C SER A 340 15.74 5.22 -8.84
N LEU A 341 14.97 5.73 -9.79
CA LEU A 341 13.98 4.97 -10.55
C LEU A 341 14.06 5.35 -12.02
N LEU A 342 14.24 4.35 -12.89
CA LEU A 342 14.12 4.50 -14.32
C LEU A 342 12.78 3.90 -14.78
N TYR A 343 11.87 4.73 -15.27
CA TYR A 343 10.64 4.30 -15.92
C TYR A 343 10.83 4.33 -17.43
N VAL A 344 10.92 3.15 -18.04
CA VAL A 344 11.16 3.00 -19.47
C VAL A 344 9.84 2.78 -20.17
N ASP A 345 9.33 3.85 -20.74
CA ASP A 345 8.24 3.79 -21.70
C ASP A 345 8.86 3.63 -23.09
N GLY A 346 8.71 2.43 -23.65
CA GLY A 346 9.22 2.11 -24.98
C GLY A 346 8.43 2.89 -26.03
N ASN A 347 8.88 2.88 -27.30
CA ASN A 347 8.01 3.37 -28.36
C ASN A 347 6.71 2.57 -28.37
N ASP A 348 5.59 3.26 -28.13
CA ASP A 348 4.27 2.69 -28.26
C ASP A 348 4.13 2.05 -29.65
N PHE A 349 3.62 0.83 -29.67
CA PHE A 349 3.25 0.19 -30.92
C PHE A 349 1.98 0.87 -31.42
N ASP A 350 1.94 1.22 -32.70
CA ASP A 350 0.67 1.60 -33.34
C ASP A 350 -0.18 0.35 -33.62
N TRP A 351 -0.58 -0.32 -32.55
CA TRP A 351 -1.31 -1.57 -32.54
C TRP A 351 -2.69 -1.48 -33.21
N LEU A 352 -3.18 -0.26 -33.45
CA LEU A 352 -4.44 -0.02 -34.13
C LEU A 352 -4.31 -0.08 -35.65
N GLU A 353 -3.09 0.05 -36.19
CA GLU A 353 -2.87 0.13 -37.63
C GLU A 353 -2.27 -1.15 -38.25
N VAL A 354 -1.74 -2.07 -37.45
CA VAL A 354 -1.03 -3.26 -37.96
C VAL A 354 -1.76 -4.56 -37.62
N SER A 355 -2.00 -5.38 -38.65
CA SER A 355 -2.50 -6.76 -38.50
C SER A 355 -1.56 -7.57 -37.58
N PRO A 356 -2.08 -8.42 -36.66
CA PRO A 356 -1.27 -9.26 -35.78
C PRO A 356 -0.26 -10.18 -36.47
N VAL A 357 -0.38 -10.37 -37.79
CA VAL A 357 0.46 -11.26 -38.61
C VAL A 357 1.74 -10.56 -39.09
N ASP A 358 1.75 -9.23 -39.18
CA ASP A 358 2.89 -8.43 -39.65
C ASP A 358 3.60 -7.68 -38.51
N PHE A 359 3.34 -8.09 -37.27
CA PHE A 359 3.86 -7.44 -36.08
C PHE A 359 5.34 -7.80 -35.84
N ASP A 360 6.23 -6.81 -35.97
CA ASP A 360 7.64 -6.92 -35.58
C ASP A 360 7.89 -6.13 -34.27
N PRO A 361 8.07 -6.81 -33.12
CA PRO A 361 8.38 -6.14 -31.86
C PRO A 361 9.82 -5.61 -31.79
N MET A 362 10.69 -6.04 -32.71
CA MET A 362 12.13 -5.83 -32.61
C MET A 362 12.54 -4.36 -32.53
N PRO A 363 11.97 -3.41 -33.30
CA PRO A 363 12.34 -1.99 -33.20
C PRO A 363 12.06 -1.40 -31.80
N ALA A 364 10.93 -1.75 -31.18
CA ALA A 364 10.60 -1.31 -29.84
C ALA A 364 11.53 -1.95 -28.80
N GLN A 365 11.80 -3.26 -28.92
CA GLN A 365 12.74 -3.98 -28.05
C GLN A 365 14.16 -3.39 -28.09
N LEU A 366 14.64 -3.04 -29.28
CA LEU A 366 15.95 -2.41 -29.47
C LEU A 366 15.98 -1.00 -28.90
N THR A 367 14.89 -0.25 -29.00
CA THR A 367 14.76 1.10 -28.42
C THR A 367 14.84 1.03 -26.90
N THR A 368 14.02 0.18 -26.27
CA THR A 368 14.01 -0.04 -24.82
C THR A 368 15.37 -0.51 -24.31
N LEU A 369 16.01 -1.45 -25.02
CA LEU A 369 17.38 -1.90 -24.69
C LEU A 369 18.39 -0.74 -24.75
N SER A 370 18.27 0.13 -25.74
CA SER A 370 19.18 1.27 -25.92
C SER A 370 19.00 2.32 -24.82
N GLN A 371 17.76 2.60 -24.42
CA GLN A 371 17.43 3.47 -23.28
C GLN A 371 18.06 2.93 -21.98
N VAL A 372 17.86 1.63 -21.68
CA VAL A 372 18.45 1.01 -20.48
C VAL A 372 19.97 1.08 -20.49
N LYS A 373 20.61 0.78 -21.61
CA LYS A 373 22.08 0.87 -21.74
C LYS A 373 22.58 2.30 -21.54
N ALA A 374 21.90 3.28 -22.11
CA ALA A 374 22.25 4.70 -21.96
C ALA A 374 22.08 5.19 -20.52
N ALA A 375 21.06 4.71 -19.80
CA ALA A 375 20.81 5.08 -18.41
C ALA A 375 21.76 4.41 -17.41
N GLN A 376 22.31 3.23 -17.75
CA GLN A 376 23.04 2.38 -16.80
C GLN A 376 24.19 3.08 -16.03
N PRO A 377 25.03 3.95 -16.63
CA PRO A 377 26.07 4.68 -15.89
C PRO A 377 25.52 5.60 -14.79
N SER A 378 24.28 6.05 -14.96
CA SER A 378 23.57 6.96 -14.07
C SER A 378 22.69 6.20 -13.05
N LEU A 379 22.48 4.89 -13.20
CA LEU A 379 21.78 4.10 -12.18
C LEU A 379 22.64 3.95 -10.91
N HIS A 380 22.01 4.05 -9.76
CA HIS A 380 22.57 3.61 -8.48
C HIS A 380 22.62 2.08 -8.39
N THR A 381 23.36 1.60 -7.39
CA THR A 381 23.46 0.17 -7.08
C THR A 381 22.17 -0.46 -6.56
N ASP A 382 21.19 0.35 -6.19
CA ASP A 382 19.90 -0.04 -5.61
C ASP A 382 18.71 0.55 -6.40
N SER A 383 18.96 1.13 -7.57
CA SER A 383 17.89 1.67 -8.43
C SER A 383 16.83 0.63 -8.76
N ALA A 384 15.65 1.11 -9.10
CA ALA A 384 14.64 0.33 -9.79
C ALA A 384 14.61 0.68 -11.29
N VAL A 385 14.31 -0.32 -12.10
CA VAL A 385 13.92 -0.13 -13.51
C VAL A 385 12.55 -0.75 -13.72
N VAL A 386 11.67 0.02 -14.34
CA VAL A 386 10.28 -0.35 -14.63
C VAL A 386 10.07 -0.22 -16.12
N PHE A 387 9.41 -1.19 -16.72
CA PHE A 387 9.12 -1.20 -18.15
C PHE A 387 7.64 -1.07 -18.40
N ASP A 388 7.28 -0.25 -19.38
CA ASP A 388 5.94 -0.21 -19.92
C ASP A 388 5.76 -1.18 -21.08
N ALA A 389 4.51 -1.59 -21.36
CA ALA A 389 4.12 -2.39 -22.52
C ALA A 389 4.89 -3.72 -22.73
N CYS A 390 5.35 -4.36 -21.65
CA CYS A 390 6.00 -5.69 -21.70
C CYS A 390 5.05 -6.82 -22.14
N LEU A 391 3.73 -6.65 -21.99
CA LEU A 391 2.73 -7.72 -22.09
C LEU A 391 2.17 -8.02 -23.48
N ILE A 392 2.78 -7.48 -24.52
CA ILE A 392 2.28 -7.67 -25.89
C ILE A 392 2.75 -9.04 -26.40
N PRO A 393 1.96 -9.76 -27.22
CA PRO A 393 2.41 -10.99 -27.89
C PRO A 393 3.84 -10.84 -28.44
N TYR A 394 4.63 -11.91 -28.37
CA TYR A 394 6.05 -11.92 -28.76
C TYR A 394 7.02 -11.17 -27.82
N GLY A 395 6.62 -10.95 -26.55
CA GLY A 395 7.50 -10.48 -25.47
C GLY A 395 7.54 -8.96 -25.27
N GLY A 396 6.62 -8.23 -25.91
CA GLY A 396 6.49 -6.77 -25.76
C GLY A 396 7.75 -5.98 -26.11
N SER A 397 7.75 -4.71 -25.69
CA SER A 397 8.85 -3.77 -25.95
C SER A 397 10.08 -4.01 -25.06
N CYS A 398 10.02 -4.89 -24.05
CA CYS A 398 11.04 -4.91 -23.00
C CYS A 398 11.91 -6.17 -22.96
N THR A 399 11.56 -7.25 -23.68
CA THR A 399 12.26 -8.55 -23.60
C THR A 399 13.79 -8.42 -23.66
N LEU A 400 14.32 -7.75 -24.68
CA LEU A 400 15.77 -7.61 -24.83
C LEU A 400 16.43 -6.82 -23.69
N ALA A 401 15.74 -5.80 -23.17
CA ALA A 401 16.24 -5.01 -22.06
C ALA A 401 16.27 -5.83 -20.76
N VAL A 402 15.20 -6.59 -20.49
CA VAL A 402 15.10 -7.49 -19.33
C VAL A 402 16.21 -8.55 -19.39
N ASP A 403 16.39 -9.20 -20.54
CA ASP A 403 17.45 -10.19 -20.71
C ASP A 403 18.83 -9.58 -20.51
N TYR A 404 19.09 -8.41 -21.11
CA TYR A 404 20.33 -7.68 -20.90
C TYR A 404 20.61 -7.44 -19.41
N LEU A 405 19.60 -6.98 -18.66
CA LEU A 405 19.76 -6.67 -17.25
C LEU A 405 20.00 -7.94 -16.42
N LYS A 406 19.27 -9.04 -16.68
CA LYS A 406 19.54 -10.34 -16.04
C LYS A 406 21.01 -10.76 -16.20
N HIS A 407 21.58 -10.60 -17.40
CA HIS A 407 23.01 -10.87 -17.64
C HIS A 407 23.95 -9.93 -16.87
N GLN A 408 23.49 -8.71 -16.53
CA GLN A 408 24.20 -7.76 -15.67
C GLN A 408 24.02 -8.04 -14.15
N GLY A 409 23.41 -9.17 -13.76
CA GLY A 409 23.30 -9.60 -12.36
C GLY A 409 22.12 -9.02 -11.57
N TRP A 410 21.12 -8.54 -12.29
CA TRP A 410 19.94 -7.85 -11.77
C TRP A 410 18.76 -8.83 -11.63
N LYS A 411 17.87 -8.62 -10.64
CA LYS A 411 16.82 -9.59 -10.27
C LYS A 411 15.39 -9.08 -10.47
N VAL A 412 14.54 -9.95 -11.02
CA VAL A 412 13.10 -9.71 -11.14
C VAL A 412 12.45 -9.86 -9.75
N VAL A 413 11.72 -8.83 -9.31
CA VAL A 413 11.03 -8.84 -8.00
C VAL A 413 9.53 -9.00 -8.14
N HIS A 414 8.98 -8.57 -9.26
CA HIS A 414 7.58 -8.77 -9.59
C HIS A 414 7.46 -9.09 -11.08
N ASP A 415 6.65 -10.11 -11.37
CA ASP A 415 6.29 -10.63 -12.70
C ASP A 415 4.78 -10.91 -12.63
N ALA A 416 3.97 -9.90 -12.98
CA ALA A 416 2.52 -9.82 -12.68
C ALA A 416 1.59 -10.68 -13.54
#